data_AF-A0A0F9ZWF2-F1
#
_entry.id   AF-A0A0F9ZWF2-F1
#
_cell.length_a   1.000
_cell.length_b   1.000
_cell.length_c   1.000
_cell.angle_alpha   90.00
_cell.angle_beta   90.00
_cell.angle_gamma   90.00
#
_symmetry.space_group_name_H-M   'P 1'
#
loop_
_entity.id
_entity.type
_entity.pdbx_description
1 polymer ?
#
loop_
_entity_poly.entity_id
_entity_poly.type
_entity_poly.pdbx_seq_one_letter_code
_entity_poly.pdbx_strand_id
1 'polypeptide(L)'
;MTSMTISSISRELSIDTRPSHSILITYLIRKWSSWLTRPVALCGLIPLFFVAYTTSPFVSHIYIHLPPVARASRPVLERFIHALPPSTELTLTTMSAIAKPRYSTMQVGHLRPAKRRFGIVNYVRDAEGAIAENETRKWYNLRAMTKFGVQEAGVEKKKPKGKKGKDLTEAWIWDAVKGKIEKRAVAEKAA
;
A
#
# COMPACT_ATOMS: atom_id res chain seq x y z
N MET A 1 90.07 28.90 -15.70
CA MET A 1 89.14 29.83 -15.01
C MET A 1 88.10 30.20 -16.06
N THR A 2 86.83 29.81 -15.96
CA THR A 2 85.91 30.10 -14.86
C THR A 2 84.80 29.03 -14.80
N SER A 3 84.60 28.48 -13.61
CA SER A 3 83.55 27.52 -13.27
C SER A 3 82.17 28.18 -13.42
N MET A 4 81.31 27.64 -14.29
CA MET A 4 79.91 28.06 -14.39
C MET A 4 79.06 27.05 -13.60
N THR A 5 78.58 27.54 -12.48
CA THR A 5 78.02 26.81 -11.35
C THR A 5 76.67 26.18 -11.66
N ILE A 6 76.55 24.91 -11.25
CA ILE A 6 75.37 24.01 -11.29
C ILE A 6 74.18 24.52 -10.43
N SER A 7 74.20 25.77 -9.94
CA SER A 7 73.20 26.30 -9.02
C SER A 7 71.95 26.90 -9.67
N SER A 8 71.95 27.15 -10.98
CA SER A 8 70.82 27.83 -11.65
C SER A 8 69.76 26.89 -12.22
N ILE A 9 70.04 25.60 -12.38
CA ILE A 9 69.09 24.62 -12.97
C ILE A 9 68.16 24.02 -11.90
N SER A 10 68.49 24.15 -10.61
CA SER A 10 67.70 23.56 -9.53
C SER A 10 66.47 24.37 -9.06
N ARG A 11 66.16 25.52 -9.67
CA ARG A 11 65.00 26.34 -9.27
C ARG A 11 63.73 26.16 -10.09
N GLU A 12 63.77 25.42 -11.20
CA GLU A 12 62.59 25.21 -12.06
C GLU A 12 61.99 23.80 -11.99
N LEU A 13 62.55 22.91 -11.17
CA LEU A 13 62.10 21.50 -11.09
C LEU A 13 61.58 21.09 -9.72
N SER A 14 60.85 21.97 -9.05
CA SER A 14 59.99 21.59 -7.93
C SER A 14 58.58 22.09 -8.20
N ILE A 15 58.04 21.64 -9.33
CA ILE A 15 56.59 21.58 -9.55
C ILE A 15 56.06 20.68 -8.44
N ASP A 16 55.30 21.29 -7.55
CA ASP A 16 54.58 20.69 -6.43
C ASP A 16 53.82 19.44 -6.88
N THR A 17 54.45 18.28 -6.77
CA THR A 17 53.83 16.96 -6.97
C THR A 17 53.12 16.50 -5.69
N ARG A 18 52.28 17.35 -5.12
CA ARG A 18 51.19 16.86 -4.27
C ARG A 18 49.97 16.67 -5.17
N PRO A 19 49.58 15.43 -5.51
CA PRO A 19 48.29 15.23 -6.16
C PRO A 19 47.24 15.78 -5.21
N SER A 20 46.66 16.92 -5.59
CA SER A 20 45.63 17.58 -4.80
C SER A 20 44.54 16.55 -4.52
N HIS A 21 44.16 16.41 -3.25
CA HIS A 21 43.24 15.36 -2.78
C HIS A 21 41.96 15.27 -3.65
N SER A 22 41.55 16.40 -4.23
CA SER A 22 40.46 16.52 -5.21
C SER A 22 40.61 15.64 -6.45
N ILE A 23 41.81 15.51 -7.01
CA ILE A 23 42.08 14.72 -8.22
C ILE A 23 42.09 13.22 -7.91
N LEU A 24 42.68 12.83 -6.78
CA LEU A 24 42.68 11.44 -6.31
C LEU A 24 41.25 10.94 -6.01
N ILE A 25 40.44 11.78 -5.35
CA ILE A 25 39.04 11.47 -5.07
C ILE A 25 38.25 11.32 -6.37
N THR A 26 38.45 12.21 -7.33
CA THR A 26 37.75 12.14 -8.63
C THR A 26 38.18 10.90 -9.44
N TYR A 27 39.45 10.51 -9.38
CA TYR A 27 39.96 9.32 -10.05
C TYR A 27 39.45 8.02 -9.41
N LEU A 28 39.37 7.97 -8.08
CA LEU A 28 38.73 6.89 -7.33
C LEU A 28 37.23 6.80 -7.64
N ILE A 29 36.50 7.91 -7.65
CA ILE A 29 35.07 7.92 -7.99
C ILE A 29 34.85 7.46 -9.44
N ARG A 30 35.71 7.87 -10.39
CA ARG A 30 35.64 7.46 -11.80
C ARG A 30 35.88 5.95 -11.98
N LYS A 31 36.88 5.38 -11.29
CA LYS A 31 37.27 3.97 -11.45
C LYS A 31 36.21 2.98 -10.94
N TRP A 32 35.38 3.39 -9.99
CA TRP A 32 34.34 2.55 -9.37
C TRP A 32 32.92 2.84 -9.90
N SER A 33 32.77 3.74 -10.89
CA SER A 33 31.50 4.42 -11.15
C SER A 33 30.45 3.63 -11.93
N SER A 34 30.78 2.89 -13.00
CA SER A 34 29.74 2.40 -13.91
C SER A 34 29.13 1.04 -13.52
N TRP A 35 29.90 0.18 -12.84
CA TRP A 35 29.48 -1.18 -12.50
C TRP A 35 28.85 -1.32 -11.10
N LEU A 36 29.21 -0.44 -10.16
CA LEU A 36 28.62 -0.40 -8.81
C LEU A 36 27.36 0.46 -8.73
N THR A 37 27.23 1.51 -9.55
CA THR A 37 26.07 2.41 -9.49
C THR A 37 24.76 1.71 -9.82
N ARG A 38 24.75 0.82 -10.82
CA ARG A 38 23.56 0.04 -11.20
C ARG A 38 23.05 -0.88 -10.07
N PRO A 39 23.84 -1.77 -9.47
CA PRO A 39 23.37 -2.61 -8.38
C PRO A 39 23.03 -1.82 -7.12
N VAL A 40 23.74 -0.72 -6.82
CA VAL A 40 23.41 0.15 -5.67
C VAL A 40 22.08 0.87 -5.89
N ALA A 41 21.84 1.41 -7.09
CA ALA A 41 20.56 2.02 -7.43
C ALA A 41 19.40 1.00 -7.38
N LEU A 42 19.62 -0.21 -7.92
CA LEU A 42 18.65 -1.30 -7.82
C LEU A 42 18.41 -1.74 -6.37
N CYS A 43 19.45 -1.78 -5.53
CA CYS A 43 19.35 -2.12 -4.11
C CYS A 43 18.44 -1.15 -3.34
N GLY A 44 18.41 0.14 -3.69
CA GLY A 44 17.45 1.09 -3.11
C GLY A 44 16.05 1.03 -3.73
N LEU A 45 15.97 0.79 -5.03
CA LEU A 45 14.72 0.85 -5.78
C LEU A 45 13.86 -0.42 -5.63
N ILE A 46 14.50 -1.60 -5.53
CA ILE A 46 13.82 -2.89 -5.36
C ILE A 46 12.99 -2.93 -4.08
N PRO A 47 13.54 -2.59 -2.88
CA PRO A 47 12.74 -2.54 -1.66
C PRO A 47 11.61 -1.52 -1.74
N LEU A 48 11.82 -0.37 -2.39
CA LEU A 48 10.78 0.65 -2.55
C LEU A 48 9.59 0.12 -3.36
N PHE A 49 9.85 -0.51 -4.52
CA PHE A 49 8.80 -1.11 -5.32
C PHE A 49 8.17 -2.33 -4.63
N PHE A 50 8.98 -3.12 -3.92
CA PHE A 50 8.48 -4.25 -3.15
C PHE A 50 7.51 -3.79 -2.06
N VAL A 51 7.87 -2.75 -1.30
CA VAL A 51 6.98 -2.15 -0.30
C VAL A 51 5.75 -1.56 -0.98
N ALA A 52 5.90 -0.77 -2.05
CA ALA A 52 4.75 -0.22 -2.78
C ALA A 52 3.82 -1.30 -3.37
N TYR A 53 4.37 -2.47 -3.74
CA TYR A 53 3.60 -3.60 -4.25
C TYR A 53 2.95 -4.42 -3.11
N THR A 54 3.63 -4.61 -1.99
CA THR A 54 3.12 -5.40 -0.87
C THR A 54 2.18 -4.60 0.03
N THR A 55 2.36 -3.28 0.12
CA THR A 55 1.46 -2.35 0.80
C THR A 55 0.25 -2.02 -0.08
N SER A 56 -0.57 -3.03 -0.34
CA SER A 56 -1.94 -2.80 -0.83
C SER A 56 -2.67 -1.92 0.19
N PRO A 57 -3.51 -0.95 -0.23
CA PRO A 57 -4.18 -0.07 0.70
C PRO A 57 -5.09 -0.87 1.63
N PHE A 58 -4.76 -0.81 2.92
CA PHE A 58 -5.50 -1.49 3.97
C PHE A 58 -6.79 -0.71 4.27
N VAL A 59 -7.88 -1.45 4.46
CA VAL A 59 -9.16 -0.88 4.89
C VAL A 59 -9.06 -0.55 6.38
N SER A 60 -9.26 0.71 6.75
CA SER A 60 -9.25 1.15 8.14
C SER A 60 -10.65 1.14 8.75
N HIS A 61 -11.64 1.63 8.01
CA HIS A 61 -13.02 1.73 8.47
C HIS A 61 -13.99 1.27 7.38
N ILE A 62 -15.05 0.60 7.81
CA ILE A 62 -16.14 0.13 6.96
C ILE A 62 -17.41 0.80 7.47
N TYR A 63 -18.05 1.59 6.61
CA TYR A 63 -19.35 2.19 6.90
C TYR A 63 -20.42 1.50 6.06
N ILE A 64 -21.46 1.01 6.71
CA ILE A 64 -22.65 0.47 6.04
C ILE A 64 -23.73 1.54 6.13
N HIS A 65 -24.33 1.89 4.99
CA HIS A 65 -25.45 2.83 4.97
C HIS A 65 -26.72 2.11 5.42
N LEU A 66 -27.03 2.23 6.71
CA LEU A 66 -28.26 1.70 7.31
C LEU A 66 -29.41 2.70 7.11
N PRO A 67 -30.61 2.24 6.71
CA PRO A 67 -31.81 3.05 6.72
C PRO A 67 -32.17 3.46 8.17
N PRO A 68 -32.87 4.59 8.39
CA PRO A 68 -33.20 5.07 9.74
C PRO A 68 -33.90 4.02 10.62
N VAL A 69 -34.76 3.19 10.02
CA VAL A 69 -35.48 2.11 10.71
C VAL A 69 -34.52 1.04 11.26
N ALA A 70 -33.45 0.72 10.54
CA ALA A 70 -32.44 -0.24 11.01
C ALA A 70 -31.55 0.30 12.14
N ARG A 71 -31.58 1.62 12.40
CA ARG A 71 -30.86 2.26 13.50
C ARG A 71 -31.66 2.33 14.80
N ALA A 72 -32.95 1.99 14.76
CA ALA A 72 -33.84 2.14 15.91
C ALA A 72 -33.49 1.19 17.06
N SER A 73 -33.06 -0.05 16.76
CA SER A 73 -32.70 -1.04 17.79
C SER A 73 -31.79 -2.14 17.25
N ARG A 74 -31.02 -2.77 18.15
CA ARG A 74 -30.17 -3.95 17.84
C ARG A 74 -30.91 -5.12 17.17
N PRO A 75 -32.08 -5.59 17.64
CA PRO A 75 -32.76 -6.71 16.99
C PRO A 75 -33.25 -6.38 15.57
N VAL A 76 -33.59 -5.12 15.28
CA VAL A 76 -33.96 -4.69 13.92
C VAL A 76 -32.72 -4.63 13.02
N LEU A 77 -31.58 -4.19 13.56
CA LEU A 77 -30.29 -4.22 12.87
C LEU A 77 -29.87 -5.65 12.50
N GLU A 78 -29.97 -6.59 13.45
CA GLU A 78 -29.69 -8.01 13.20
C GLU A 78 -30.53 -8.56 12.05
N ARG A 79 -31.85 -8.33 12.08
CA ARG A 79 -32.75 -8.74 11.00
C ARG A 79 -32.36 -8.13 9.66
N PHE A 80 -32.01 -6.85 9.64
CA PHE A 80 -31.58 -6.16 8.43
C PHE A 80 -30.28 -6.74 7.86
N ILE A 81 -29.29 -7.01 8.71
CA ILE A 81 -28.01 -7.61 8.27
C ILE A 81 -28.21 -9.04 7.78
N HIS A 82 -29.06 -9.83 8.44
CA HIS A 82 -29.40 -11.17 7.98
C HIS A 82 -30.14 -11.16 6.63
N ALA A 83 -30.92 -10.11 6.35
CA ALA A 83 -31.64 -9.91 5.10
C ALA A 83 -30.96 -8.88 4.16
N LEU A 84 -29.65 -8.64 4.30
CA LEU A 84 -28.97 -7.52 3.64
C LEU A 84 -29.13 -7.54 2.12
N PRO A 85 -29.82 -6.54 1.52
CA PRO A 85 -29.96 -6.44 0.07
C PRO A 85 -28.60 -6.28 -0.63
N PRO A 86 -28.41 -6.82 -1.84
CA PRO A 86 -27.18 -6.63 -2.61
C PRO A 86 -26.94 -5.17 -3.00
N SER A 87 -28.01 -4.37 -3.09
CA SER A 87 -27.96 -2.94 -3.39
C SER A 87 -27.53 -2.06 -2.22
N THR A 88 -27.35 -2.61 -1.01
CA THR A 88 -26.92 -1.82 0.15
C THR A 88 -25.58 -1.16 -0.12
N GLU A 89 -25.47 0.13 0.16
CA GLU A 89 -24.23 0.88 -0.03
C GLU A 89 -23.25 0.67 1.14
N LEU A 90 -22.01 0.38 0.78
CA LEU A 90 -20.86 0.18 1.64
C LEU A 90 -19.80 1.22 1.30
N THR A 91 -19.39 2.02 2.28
CA THR A 91 -18.27 2.95 2.13
C THR A 91 -17.04 2.40 2.83
N LEU A 92 -16.04 1.98 2.05
CA LEU A 92 -14.75 1.54 2.54
C LEU A 92 -13.79 2.72 2.62
N THR A 93 -13.23 2.94 3.80
CA THR A 93 -12.13 3.88 4.00
C THR A 93 -10.82 3.12 3.93
N THR A 94 -9.99 3.47 2.96
CA THR A 94 -8.67 2.87 2.77
C THR A 94 -7.59 3.91 3.03
N MET A 95 -6.45 3.48 3.58
CA MET A 95 -5.26 4.33 3.67
C MET A 95 -4.32 4.02 2.51
N SER A 96 -3.98 5.05 1.73
CA SER A 96 -2.92 4.97 0.72
C SER A 96 -1.54 4.85 1.38
N ALA A 97 -0.52 4.41 0.63
CA ALA A 97 0.87 4.43 1.06
C ALA A 97 1.37 5.83 1.49
N ILE A 98 0.72 6.89 1.01
CA ILE A 98 1.01 8.30 1.35
C ILE A 98 0.14 8.78 2.53
N ALA A 99 -0.37 7.86 3.37
CA ALA A 99 -1.22 8.16 4.53
C ALA A 99 -2.46 9.04 4.25
N LYS A 100 -2.88 9.19 2.99
CA LYS A 100 -4.10 9.91 2.63
C LYS A 100 -5.29 8.94 2.72
N PRO A 101 -6.32 9.23 3.54
CA PRO A 101 -7.53 8.43 3.56
C PRO A 101 -8.26 8.59 2.22
N ARG A 102 -8.75 7.48 1.69
CA ARG A 102 -9.57 7.42 0.48
C ARG A 102 -10.87 6.70 0.79
N TYR A 103 -11.97 7.37 0.48
CA TYR A 103 -13.32 6.83 0.60
C TYR A 103 -13.72 6.19 -0.73
N SER A 104 -14.25 4.97 -0.67
CA SER A 104 -14.78 4.24 -1.81
C SER A 104 -16.17 3.73 -1.47
N THR A 105 -17.19 4.37 -2.02
CA THR A 105 -18.60 3.96 -1.86
C THR A 105 -18.99 3.02 -2.98
N MET A 106 -19.54 1.85 -2.63
CA MET A 106 -19.96 0.82 -3.57
C MET A 106 -21.08 -0.04 -2.99
N GLN A 107 -21.86 -0.72 -3.84
CA GLN A 107 -22.85 -1.67 -3.35
C GLN A 107 -22.18 -2.95 -2.85
N VAL A 108 -22.75 -3.58 -1.82
CA VAL A 108 -22.26 -4.85 -1.26
C VAL A 108 -22.24 -5.96 -2.30
N GLY A 109 -23.18 -5.95 -3.25
CA GLY A 109 -23.23 -6.91 -4.35
C GLY A 109 -22.00 -6.90 -5.26
N HIS A 110 -21.33 -5.76 -5.40
CA HIS A 110 -20.15 -5.61 -6.26
C HIS A 110 -18.81 -5.98 -5.59
N LEU A 111 -18.85 -6.42 -4.33
CA LEU A 111 -17.68 -6.83 -3.59
C LEU A 111 -17.54 -8.35 -3.63
N ARG A 112 -16.45 -8.85 -4.22
CA ARG A 112 -16.16 -10.28 -4.33
C ARG A 112 -14.97 -10.68 -3.47
N PRO A 113 -14.98 -11.87 -2.85
CA PRO A 113 -13.83 -12.38 -2.13
C PRO A 113 -12.76 -12.83 -3.13
N ALA A 114 -11.52 -12.43 -2.90
CA ALA A 114 -10.38 -12.79 -3.74
C ALA A 114 -9.16 -13.06 -2.87
N LYS A 115 -8.30 -14.00 -3.27
CA LYS A 115 -6.99 -14.19 -2.64
C LYS A 115 -5.93 -13.71 -3.63
N ARG A 116 -5.41 -12.50 -3.44
CA ARG A 116 -4.35 -11.91 -4.30
C ARG A 116 -3.21 -11.35 -3.44
N ARG A 117 -2.02 -11.23 -4.04
CA ARG A 117 -0.80 -10.70 -3.39
C ARG A 117 -0.51 -11.37 -2.04
N PHE A 118 -0.18 -12.67 -2.06
CA PHE A 118 0.11 -13.45 -0.85
C PHE A 118 -0.99 -13.41 0.23
N GLY A 119 -2.25 -13.14 -0.15
CA GLY A 119 -3.37 -13.05 0.80
C GLY A 119 -3.52 -11.68 1.46
N ILE A 120 -2.79 -10.66 1.02
CA ILE A 120 -2.94 -9.28 1.51
C ILE A 120 -4.22 -8.66 0.95
N VAL A 121 -4.59 -9.02 -0.28
CA VAL A 121 -5.85 -8.59 -0.91
C VAL A 121 -6.87 -9.70 -0.72
N ASN A 122 -7.91 -9.39 0.05
CA ASN A 122 -8.99 -10.31 0.44
C ASN A 122 -10.29 -10.05 -0.33
N TYR A 123 -10.49 -8.81 -0.79
CA TYR A 123 -11.70 -8.42 -1.51
C TYR A 123 -11.34 -7.64 -2.77
N VAL A 124 -12.12 -7.86 -3.82
CA VAL A 124 -12.00 -7.19 -5.11
C VAL A 124 -13.35 -6.64 -5.50
N ARG A 125 -13.35 -5.41 -6.00
CA ARG A 125 -14.52 -4.80 -6.63
C ARG A 125 -14.68 -5.34 -8.04
N ASP A 126 -15.91 -5.51 -8.49
CA ASP A 126 -16.20 -5.81 -9.89
C ASP A 126 -15.51 -4.83 -10.83
N ALA A 127 -14.89 -5.39 -11.88
CA ALA A 127 -14.13 -4.62 -12.85
C ALA A 127 -15.02 -3.60 -13.57
N GLU A 128 -16.24 -3.99 -13.92
CA GLU A 128 -17.22 -3.15 -14.62
C GLU A 128 -17.58 -1.91 -13.82
N GLY A 129 -17.94 -2.07 -12.54
CA GLY A 129 -18.25 -0.94 -11.65
C GLY A 129 -17.05 -0.02 -11.42
N ALA A 130 -15.83 -0.57 -11.41
CA ALA A 130 -14.61 0.24 -11.29
C ALA A 130 -14.23 0.97 -12.60
N ILE A 131 -14.58 0.41 -13.76
CA ILE A 131 -14.35 1.04 -15.06
C ILE A 131 -15.33 2.20 -15.25
N ALA A 132 -16.62 1.99 -14.99
CA ALA A 132 -17.63 3.05 -15.03
C ALA A 132 -17.30 4.23 -14.10
N GLU A 133 -16.79 3.94 -12.90
CA GLU A 133 -16.33 4.99 -11.99
C GLU A 133 -15.07 5.71 -12.50
N ASN A 134 -14.18 5.03 -13.21
CA ASN A 134 -12.98 5.65 -13.79
C ASN A 134 -13.31 6.60 -14.94
N GLU A 135 -14.35 6.32 -15.72
CA GLU A 135 -14.78 7.16 -16.84
C GLU A 135 -15.32 8.51 -16.39
N THR A 136 -15.98 8.55 -15.23
CA THR A 136 -16.50 9.79 -14.63
C THR A 136 -15.42 10.56 -13.85
N ARG A 137 -14.31 9.90 -13.50
CA ARG A 137 -13.24 10.50 -12.69
C ARG A 137 -12.28 11.31 -13.55
N LYS A 138 -11.98 12.52 -13.06
CA LYS A 138 -10.91 13.35 -13.60
C LYS A 138 -9.56 12.65 -13.43
N TRP A 139 -8.66 12.82 -14.40
CA TRP A 139 -7.34 12.17 -14.47
C TRP A 139 -6.50 12.31 -13.18
N TYR A 140 -6.66 13.42 -12.46
CA TYR A 140 -5.93 13.70 -11.22
C TYR A 140 -6.47 12.98 -9.97
N ASN A 141 -7.68 12.40 -10.01
CA ASN A 141 -8.25 11.66 -8.87
C ASN A 141 -7.71 10.23 -8.73
N LEU A 142 -6.82 9.83 -9.64
CA LEU A 142 -6.27 8.48 -9.76
C LEU A 142 -7.38 7.43 -9.98
N ARG A 143 -6.96 6.26 -10.47
CA ARG A 143 -7.89 5.17 -10.76
C ARG A 143 -8.64 4.72 -9.51
N ALA A 144 -9.91 4.35 -9.68
CA ALA A 144 -10.76 3.74 -8.68
C ALA A 144 -10.08 2.49 -8.13
N MET A 145 -10.19 2.31 -6.81
CA MET A 145 -9.56 1.18 -6.14
C MET A 145 -10.38 -0.08 -6.42
N THR A 146 -9.70 -1.10 -6.94
CA THR A 146 -10.31 -2.40 -7.27
C THR A 146 -9.98 -3.49 -6.27
N LYS A 147 -8.94 -3.28 -5.45
CA LYS A 147 -8.37 -4.29 -4.55
C LYS A 147 -8.40 -3.77 -3.13
N PHE A 148 -8.94 -4.55 -2.22
CA PHE A 148 -9.08 -4.16 -0.81
C PHE A 148 -8.48 -5.25 0.08
N GLY A 149 -7.59 -4.83 0.98
CA GLY A 149 -7.09 -5.65 2.08
C GLY A 149 -7.88 -5.32 3.33
N VAL A 150 -8.95 -6.06 3.60
CA VAL A 150 -9.62 -5.99 4.90
C VAL A 150 -8.78 -6.83 5.85
N GLN A 151 -8.12 -6.17 6.80
CA GLN A 151 -7.54 -6.88 7.93
C GLN A 151 -8.70 -7.31 8.80
N GLU A 152 -8.93 -8.61 8.87
CA GLU A 152 -9.72 -9.17 9.95
C GLU A 152 -9.03 -8.71 11.22
N ALA A 153 -9.74 -7.92 12.05
CA ALA A 153 -9.24 -7.55 13.35
C ALA A 153 -8.82 -8.85 14.02
N GLY A 154 -7.51 -9.05 14.13
CA GLY A 154 -6.93 -10.38 14.15
C GLY A 154 -7.67 -11.26 15.14
N VAL A 155 -7.97 -12.49 14.70
CA VAL A 155 -8.20 -13.64 15.57
C VAL A 155 -7.39 -13.39 16.83
N GLU A 156 -8.14 -13.15 17.89
CA GLU A 156 -7.64 -12.81 19.21
C GLU A 156 -6.48 -13.76 19.53
N LYS A 157 -5.24 -13.28 19.43
CA LYS A 157 -4.13 -13.96 20.08
C LYS A 157 -4.58 -14.13 21.52
N LYS A 158 -4.78 -15.38 21.96
CA LYS A 158 -5.25 -15.75 23.31
C LYS A 158 -4.79 -14.70 24.32
N LYS A 159 -5.70 -13.83 24.75
CA LYS A 159 -5.32 -12.77 25.69
C LYS A 159 -4.95 -13.43 27.02
N PRO A 160 -3.90 -12.95 27.72
CA PRO A 160 -3.70 -13.32 29.11
C PRO A 160 -4.93 -12.91 29.92
N LYS A 161 -5.37 -13.83 30.78
CA LYS A 161 -6.56 -13.76 31.64
C LYS A 161 -6.63 -12.39 32.34
N GLY A 162 -7.59 -11.54 31.97
CA GLY A 162 -7.92 -10.33 32.74
C GLY A 162 -8.06 -8.99 31.99
N LYS A 163 -7.71 -8.88 30.70
CA LYS A 163 -7.97 -7.64 29.94
C LYS A 163 -9.10 -7.84 28.93
N LYS A 164 -10.27 -7.23 29.19
CA LYS A 164 -11.31 -7.03 28.17
C LYS A 164 -10.66 -6.23 27.04
N GLY A 165 -10.39 -6.89 25.92
CA GLY A 165 -10.06 -6.16 24.70
C GLY A 165 -11.21 -5.23 24.38
N LYS A 166 -10.92 -4.12 23.71
CA LYS A 166 -11.98 -3.29 23.13
C LYS A 166 -12.80 -4.19 22.22
N ASP A 167 -13.97 -4.56 22.71
CA ASP A 167 -14.98 -5.26 21.95
C ASP A 167 -15.29 -4.33 20.79
N LEU A 168 -14.84 -4.66 19.59
CA LEU A 168 -15.27 -3.96 18.39
C LEU A 168 -16.78 -4.15 18.38
N THR A 169 -17.51 -3.13 18.80
CA THR A 169 -18.88 -3.21 19.33
C THR A 169 -19.87 -3.85 18.34
N GLU A 170 -19.44 -4.03 17.10
CA GLU A 170 -20.20 -4.54 15.98
C GLU A 170 -19.36 -5.48 15.07
N ALA A 171 -18.34 -6.18 15.59
CA ALA A 171 -17.49 -7.09 14.79
C ALA A 171 -18.30 -8.18 14.07
N TRP A 172 -19.33 -8.70 14.74
CA TRP A 172 -20.23 -9.72 14.23
C TRP A 172 -20.98 -9.26 12.95
N ILE A 173 -21.20 -7.95 12.76
CA ILE A 173 -21.82 -7.40 11.55
C ILE A 173 -20.98 -7.76 10.34
N TRP A 174 -19.66 -7.59 10.45
CA TRP A 174 -18.74 -7.88 9.35
C TRP A 174 -18.70 -9.37 9.03
N ASP A 175 -18.73 -10.24 10.04
CA ASP A 175 -18.77 -11.69 9.84
C ASP A 175 -20.04 -12.12 9.10
N ALA A 176 -21.18 -11.53 9.45
CA ALA A 176 -22.45 -11.78 8.76
C ALA A 176 -22.43 -11.29 7.30
N VAL A 177 -21.87 -10.09 7.06
CA VAL A 177 -21.70 -9.53 5.71
C VAL A 177 -20.76 -10.41 4.88
N LYS A 178 -19.62 -10.81 5.44
CA LYS A 178 -18.65 -11.71 4.81
C LYS A 178 -19.30 -13.03 4.40
N GLY A 179 -20.05 -13.66 5.31
CA GLY A 179 -20.75 -14.91 5.01
C GLY A 179 -21.76 -14.78 3.85
N LYS A 180 -22.40 -13.61 3.69
CA LYS A 180 -23.29 -13.35 2.55
C LYS A 180 -22.52 -13.14 1.24
N ILE A 181 -21.41 -12.40 1.28
CA ILE A 181 -20.53 -12.18 0.13
C ILE A 181 -19.97 -13.52 -0.38
N GLU A 182 -19.51 -14.38 0.52
CA GLU A 182 -18.99 -15.71 0.18
C GLU A 182 -20.07 -16.61 -0.40
N LYS A 183 -21.27 -16.67 0.21
CA LYS A 183 -22.40 -17.43 -0.33
C LYS A 183 -22.79 -16.99 -1.73
N ARG A 184 -22.81 -15.68 -2.00
CA ARG A 184 -23.08 -15.14 -3.35
C ARG A 184 -21.97 -15.50 -4.34
N ALA A 185 -20.71 -15.38 -3.93
CA ALA A 185 -19.57 -15.74 -4.77
C ALA A 185 -19.55 -17.24 -5.11
N VAL A 186 -20.05 -18.11 -4.23
CA VAL A 186 -20.25 -19.54 -4.52
C VAL A 186 -21.42 -19.74 -5.47
N ALA A 187 -22.56 -19.08 -5.25
CA ALA A 187 -23.73 -19.17 -6.12
C ALA A 187 -23.44 -18.70 -7.55
N GLU A 188 -22.66 -17.62 -7.71
CA GLU A 188 -22.26 -17.11 -9.02
C GLU A 188 -21.29 -18.05 -9.75
N LYS A 189 -20.42 -18.76 -9.03
CA LYS A 189 -19.52 -19.77 -9.63
C LYS A 189 -20.23 -21.06 -10.05
N ALA A 190 -21.42 -21.30 -9.51
CA ALA A 190 -22.22 -22.49 -9.78
C ALA A 190 -23.25 -22.29 -10.91
N ALA A 191 -23.46 -21.04 -11.33
CA ALA A 191 -24.27 -20.64 -12.48
C ALA A 191 -23.40 -20.57 -13.74
#